data_AF-A0A3M1PWQ3-F1
#
_entry.id   AF-A0A3M1PWQ3-F1
#
_cell.length_a   1.000
_cell.length_b   1.000
_cell.length_c   1.000
_cell.angle_alpha   90.00
_cell.angle_beta   90.00
_cell.angle_gamma   90.00
#
_symmetry.space_group_name_H-M   'P 1'
#
loop_
_entity.id
_entity.type
_entity.pdbx_description
1 polymer ?
#
loop_
_entity_poly.entity_id
_entity_poly.type
_entity_poly.pdbx_seq_one_letter_code
_entity_poly.pdbx_strand_id
1 'polypeptide(L)'
;MKNRTRRWLAAAVVVVVLGSLATTGGWAWYLRSDAYRAACVAALTASLDLPADIGRVVPRGLSAREFRDVSVWLPQRRGLALRCESAVLRYAPTADDTDGYTLSLRGGACDISNRTWLRSDYRGVLESGLRPGFSPDGPRFVEFGDMNVTLERDGLRLELRQAGG
;
A
#
# COMPACT_ATOMS: atom_id res chain seq x y z
N MET A 1 41.87 -12.55 37.80
CA MET A 1 41.07 -13.10 36.66
C MET A 1 39.62 -12.60 36.59
N LYS A 2 38.89 -12.38 37.70
CA LYS A 2 37.47 -11.91 37.71
C LYS A 2 37.17 -10.61 36.93
N ASN A 3 38.11 -9.67 36.84
CA ASN A 3 37.89 -8.39 36.14
C ASN A 3 37.97 -8.48 34.61
N ARG A 4 38.64 -9.49 34.05
CA ARG A 4 38.76 -9.67 32.58
C ARG A 4 37.46 -10.21 32.00
N THR A 5 36.86 -11.22 32.62
CA THR A 5 35.57 -11.79 32.20
C THR A 5 34.43 -10.78 32.28
N ARG A 6 34.41 -9.92 33.31
CA ARG A 6 33.39 -8.86 33.44
C ARG A 6 33.48 -7.80 32.33
N ARG A 7 34.70 -7.46 31.89
CA ARG A 7 34.92 -6.53 30.76
C ARG A 7 34.49 -7.13 29.42
N TRP A 8 34.77 -8.41 29.19
CA TRP A 8 34.33 -9.12 27.99
C TRP A 8 32.80 -9.26 27.92
N LEU A 9 32.14 -9.57 29.03
CA LEU A 9 30.68 -9.63 29.10
C LEU A 9 30.05 -8.25 28.84
N ALA A 10 30.61 -7.18 29.41
CA ALA A 10 30.14 -5.82 29.16
C ALA A 10 30.29 -5.43 27.68
N ALA A 11 31.44 -5.75 27.06
CA ALA A 11 31.66 -5.51 25.64
C ALA A 11 30.68 -6.30 24.76
N ALA A 12 30.41 -7.57 25.08
CA ALA A 12 29.45 -8.40 24.36
C ALA A 12 28.03 -7.81 24.43
N VAL A 13 27.60 -7.36 25.61
CA VAL A 13 26.29 -6.70 25.77
C VAL A 13 26.20 -5.42 24.94
N VAL A 14 27.25 -4.59 24.96
CA VAL A 14 27.28 -3.35 24.14
C VAL A 14 27.20 -3.66 22.65
N VAL A 15 27.92 -4.67 22.16
CA VAL A 15 27.85 -5.09 20.75
C VAL A 15 26.46 -5.60 20.38
N VAL A 16 25.83 -6.40 21.24
CA VAL A 16 24.46 -6.87 21.01
C VAL A 16 23.47 -5.70 20.97
N VAL A 17 23.54 -4.79 21.94
CA VAL A 17 22.64 -3.63 22.01
C VAL A 17 22.83 -2.70 20.80
N LEU A 18 24.07 -2.34 20.45
CA LEU A 18 24.35 -1.50 19.29
C LEU A 18 23.97 -2.19 17.97
N GLY A 19 24.20 -3.50 17.87
CA GLY A 19 23.79 -4.31 16.73
C GLY A 19 22.27 -4.29 16.53
N SER A 20 21.50 -4.50 17.60
CA SER A 20 20.03 -4.43 17.56
C SER A 20 19.51 -3.02 17.23
N LEU A 21 20.15 -1.97 17.75
CA LEU A 21 19.77 -0.59 17.43
C LEU A 21 20.10 -0.22 15.98
N ALA A 22 21.26 -0.65 15.46
CA ALA A 22 21.68 -0.40 14.09
C ALA A 22 20.78 -1.12 13.08
N THR A 23 20.40 -2.37 13.34
CA THR A 23 19.47 -3.12 12.47
C THR A 23 18.07 -2.49 12.47
N THR A 24 17.55 -2.12 13.64
CA THR A 24 16.24 -1.45 13.75
C THR A 24 16.24 -0.08 13.07
N GLY A 25 17.29 0.72 13.29
CA GLY A 25 17.43 2.05 12.69
C GLY A 25 17.64 1.99 11.17
N GLY A 26 18.46 1.05 10.69
CA GLY A 26 18.71 0.83 9.27
C GLY A 26 17.44 0.38 8.54
N TRP A 27 16.63 -0.50 9.14
CA TRP A 27 15.36 -0.93 8.56
C TRP A 27 14.34 0.21 8.48
N ALA A 28 14.22 1.02 9.55
CA ALA A 28 13.34 2.19 9.54
C ALA A 28 13.78 3.25 8.52
N TRP A 29 15.09 3.43 8.33
CA TRP A 29 15.64 4.33 7.32
C TRP A 29 15.38 3.82 5.90
N TYR A 30 15.58 2.52 5.68
CA TYR A 30 15.29 1.88 4.39
C TYR A 30 13.82 2.04 3.99
N LEU A 31 12.88 1.85 4.91
CA LEU A 31 11.45 2.04 4.65
C LEU A 31 11.07 3.49 4.32
N ARG A 32 11.86 4.47 4.77
CA ARG A 32 11.69 5.89 4.41
C ARG A 32 12.42 6.29 3.13
N SER A 33 13.26 5.40 2.58
CA SER A 33 14.05 5.70 1.39
C SER A 33 13.19 5.81 0.14
N ASP A 34 13.58 6.70 -0.77
CA ASP A 34 12.94 6.81 -2.08
C ASP A 34 13.05 5.52 -2.89
N ALA A 35 14.08 4.70 -2.66
CA ALA A 35 14.25 3.41 -3.31
C ALA A 35 13.14 2.42 -2.92
N TYR A 36 12.79 2.36 -1.62
CA TYR A 36 11.69 1.52 -1.17
C TYR A 36 10.35 2.02 -1.72
N ARG A 37 10.12 3.34 -1.71
CA ARG A 37 8.93 3.94 -2.34
C ARG A 37 8.83 3.59 -3.81
N ALA A 38 9.92 3.71 -4.58
CA ALA A 38 9.96 3.37 -6.00
C ALA A 38 9.68 1.89 -6.24
N ALA A 39 10.20 0.99 -5.42
CA ALA A 39 9.88 -0.44 -5.49
C ALA A 39 8.39 -0.71 -5.22
N CYS A 40 7.78 -0.04 -4.24
CA CYS A 40 6.34 -0.15 -3.98
C CYS A 40 5.51 0.39 -5.16
N VAL A 41 5.91 1.52 -5.75
CA VAL A 41 5.24 2.09 -6.94
C VAL A 41 5.32 1.12 -8.12
N ALA A 42 6.49 0.50 -8.35
CA ALA A 42 6.68 -0.47 -9.41
C ALA A 42 5.81 -1.71 -9.20
N ALA A 43 5.76 -2.24 -7.98
CA ALA A 43 4.90 -3.37 -7.63
C ALA A 43 3.41 -3.05 -7.80
N LEU A 44 2.97 -1.86 -7.35
CA LEU A 44 1.59 -1.41 -7.50
C LEU A 44 1.20 -1.19 -8.97
N THR A 45 2.12 -0.62 -9.76
CA THR A 45 1.92 -0.43 -11.20
C THR A 45 1.81 -1.78 -11.92
N ALA A 46 2.65 -2.74 -11.55
CA ALA A 46 2.63 -4.08 -12.15
C ALA A 46 1.38 -4.88 -11.75
N SER A 47 0.91 -4.77 -10.50
CA SER A 47 -0.28 -5.48 -10.05
C SER A 47 -1.56 -4.92 -10.67
N LEU A 48 -1.62 -3.60 -10.85
CA LEU A 48 -2.78 -2.92 -11.42
C LEU A 48 -2.71 -2.80 -12.95
N ASP A 49 -1.56 -3.06 -13.58
CA ASP A 49 -1.32 -2.75 -14.99
C ASP A 49 -1.68 -1.29 -15.36
N LEU A 50 -1.50 -0.39 -14.39
CA LEU A 50 -1.88 1.03 -14.47
C LEU A 50 -0.79 1.90 -13.85
N PRO A 51 -0.45 3.06 -14.45
CA PRO A 51 0.53 3.96 -13.87
C PRO A 51 0.10 4.41 -12.47
N ALA A 52 0.88 4.05 -11.46
CA ALA A 52 0.63 4.45 -10.08
C ALA A 52 1.72 5.41 -9.57
N ASP A 53 1.40 6.15 -8.53
CA ASP A 53 2.33 6.97 -7.76
C ASP A 53 1.98 6.88 -6.27
N ILE A 54 2.99 7.01 -5.43
CA ILE A 54 2.89 6.98 -3.97
C ILE A 54 3.73 8.15 -3.48
N GLY A 55 3.11 9.14 -2.84
CA GLY A 55 3.85 10.29 -2.31
C GLY A 55 4.80 9.91 -1.17
N ARG A 56 4.33 9.07 -0.23
CA ARG A 56 5.14 8.65 0.91
C ARG A 56 4.75 7.28 1.44
N VAL A 57 5.75 6.53 1.91
CA VAL A 57 5.54 5.31 2.71
C VAL A 57 5.83 5.62 4.18
N VAL A 58 4.89 5.32 5.06
CA VAL A 58 4.99 5.52 6.51
C VAL A 58 4.95 4.15 7.20
N PRO A 59 6.03 3.73 7.87
CA PRO A 59 5.99 2.52 8.68
C PRO A 59 5.10 2.76 9.90
N ARG A 60 4.07 1.93 10.09
CA ARG A 60 3.19 1.98 11.27
C ARG A 60 3.52 0.89 12.28
N GLY A 61 4.13 -0.20 11.85
CA GLY A 61 4.64 -1.27 12.69
C GLY A 61 5.27 -2.37 11.84
N LEU A 62 5.61 -3.49 12.48
CA LEU A 62 6.16 -4.66 11.78
C LEU A 62 5.14 -5.30 10.82
N SER A 63 3.86 -5.27 11.17
CA SER A 63 2.75 -5.85 10.41
C SER A 63 1.87 -4.82 9.70
N ALA A 64 2.23 -3.53 9.72
CA ALA A 64 1.40 -2.47 9.15
C ALA A 64 2.21 -1.39 8.43
N ARG A 65 1.77 -1.03 7.23
CA ARG A 65 2.35 0.01 6.39
C ARG A 65 1.25 0.96 5.93
N GLU A 66 1.56 2.25 5.91
CA GLU A 66 0.67 3.26 5.35
C GLU A 66 1.31 3.90 4.13
N PHE A 67 0.58 3.94 3.04
CA PHE A 67 0.93 4.63 1.82
C PHE A 67 0.10 5.92 1.76
N ARG A 68 0.77 7.06 1.64
CA ARG A 68 0.14 8.37 1.56
C ARG A 68 0.20 8.94 0.16
N ASP A 69 -0.84 9.69 -0.17
CA ASP A 69 -0.98 10.38 -1.46
C ASP A 69 -0.86 9.39 -2.64
N VAL A 70 -1.60 8.28 -2.56
CA VAL A 70 -1.61 7.26 -3.60
C VAL A 70 -2.47 7.74 -4.76
N SER A 71 -1.90 7.73 -5.95
CA SER A 71 -2.57 8.15 -7.18
C SER A 71 -2.44 7.05 -8.23
N VAL A 72 -3.55 6.59 -8.78
CA VAL A 72 -3.59 5.66 -9.90
C VAL A 72 -4.19 6.38 -11.08
N TRP A 73 -3.49 6.30 -12.21
CA TRP A 73 -3.85 6.96 -13.44
C TRP A 73 -4.33 5.95 -14.46
N LEU A 74 -5.12 6.43 -15.40
CA LEU A 74 -5.38 5.71 -16.64
C LEU A 74 -4.08 5.52 -17.44
N PRO A 75 -4.05 4.56 -18.38
CA PRO A 75 -2.96 4.42 -19.33
C PRO A 75 -2.54 5.76 -19.95
N GLN A 76 -1.23 5.95 -20.12
CA GLN A 76 -0.63 7.21 -20.60
C GLN A 76 -0.94 8.44 -19.73
N ARG A 77 -1.43 8.26 -18.49
CA ARG A 77 -1.78 9.34 -17.55
C ARG A 77 -2.83 10.33 -18.07
N ARG A 78 -3.73 9.87 -18.95
CA ARG A 78 -4.78 10.74 -19.54
C ARG A 78 -5.83 11.24 -18.54
N GLY A 79 -5.94 10.58 -17.39
CA GLY A 79 -6.88 10.93 -16.33
C GLY A 79 -6.56 10.17 -15.06
N LEU A 80 -6.99 10.73 -13.93
CA LEU A 80 -6.84 10.10 -12.61
C LEU A 80 -7.98 9.11 -12.42
N ALA A 81 -7.66 7.83 -12.23
CA ALA A 81 -8.66 6.79 -11.96
C ALA A 81 -8.96 6.70 -10.46
N LEU A 82 -7.93 6.85 -9.63
CA LEU A 82 -8.06 6.81 -8.18
C LEU A 82 -7.07 7.75 -7.53
N ARG A 83 -7.52 8.44 -6.49
CA ARG A 83 -6.69 9.14 -5.52
C ARG A 83 -7.13 8.74 -4.13
N CYS A 84 -6.17 8.32 -3.32
CA CYS A 84 -6.37 7.94 -1.94
C CYS A 84 -5.37 8.71 -1.08
N GLU A 85 -5.86 9.36 -0.02
CA GLU A 85 -4.99 10.12 0.87
C GLU A 85 -4.14 9.19 1.74
N SER A 86 -4.75 8.07 2.19
CA SER A 86 -4.10 7.09 3.04
C SER A 86 -4.59 5.68 2.72
N ALA A 87 -3.69 4.82 2.24
CA ALA A 87 -3.92 3.39 2.08
C ALA A 87 -3.12 2.63 3.14
N VAL A 88 -3.80 1.94 4.05
CA VAL A 88 -3.16 1.18 5.13
C VAL A 88 -3.21 -0.30 4.80
N LEU A 89 -2.04 -0.91 4.64
CA LEU A 89 -1.87 -2.34 4.54
C LEU A 89 -1.59 -2.92 5.92
N ARG A 90 -2.36 -3.94 6.31
CA ARG A 90 -2.15 -4.70 7.55
C ARG A 90 -2.06 -6.19 7.25
N TYR A 91 -0.94 -6.80 7.63
CA TYR A 91 -0.78 -8.25 7.62
C TYR A 91 -1.66 -8.88 8.70
N ALA A 92 -2.45 -9.87 8.32
CA ALA A 92 -3.39 -10.60 9.14
C ALA A 92 -3.28 -12.11 8.85
N PRO A 93 -2.14 -12.75 9.16
CA PRO A 93 -1.91 -14.16 8.86
C PRO A 93 -2.91 -15.06 9.60
N THR A 94 -3.31 -16.16 8.96
CA THR A 94 -4.09 -17.25 9.57
C THR A 94 -3.37 -18.58 9.38
N ALA A 95 -3.88 -19.65 10.00
CA ALA A 95 -3.32 -21.00 9.85
C ALA A 95 -3.27 -21.47 8.38
N ASP A 96 -4.23 -21.04 7.56
CA ASP A 96 -4.37 -21.45 6.16
C ASP A 96 -3.71 -20.47 5.16
N ASP A 97 -3.34 -19.27 5.61
CA ASP A 97 -2.73 -18.25 4.76
C ASP A 97 -1.81 -17.34 5.59
N THR A 98 -0.51 -17.59 5.45
CA THR A 98 0.55 -16.91 6.20
C THR A 98 0.88 -15.52 5.68
N ASP A 99 0.48 -15.20 4.45
CA ASP A 99 0.78 -13.93 3.79
C ASP A 99 -0.44 -13.02 3.69
N GLY A 100 -1.58 -13.47 4.20
CA GLY A 100 -2.83 -12.75 4.22
C GLY A 100 -2.71 -11.34 4.76
N TYR A 101 -3.29 -10.39 4.03
CA TYR A 101 -3.29 -8.99 4.39
C TYR A 101 -4.63 -8.34 4.05
N THR A 102 -4.80 -7.15 4.62
CA THR A 102 -6.00 -6.34 4.59
C THR A 102 -5.60 -4.95 4.13
N LEU A 103 -6.44 -4.32 3.34
CA LEU A 103 -6.17 -3.00 2.79
C LEU A 103 -7.31 -2.05 3.16
N SER A 104 -7.00 -1.00 3.91
CA SER A 104 -7.98 0.07 4.19
C SER A 104 -7.62 1.30 3.37
N LEU A 105 -8.50 1.71 2.46
CA LEU A 105 -8.36 2.91 1.63
C LEU A 105 -9.16 4.05 2.25
N ARG A 106 -8.50 5.18 2.51
CA ARG A 106 -9.11 6.32 3.22
C ARG A 106 -8.93 7.64 2.48
N GLY A 107 -10.03 8.38 2.41
CA GLY A 107 -10.08 9.70 1.79
C GLY A 107 -9.91 9.67 0.27
N GLY A 108 -10.04 10.83 -0.34
CA GLY A 108 -9.86 11.00 -1.78
C GLY A 108 -11.07 10.58 -2.61
N ALA A 109 -10.80 10.17 -3.86
CA ALA A 109 -11.84 9.89 -4.84
C ALA A 109 -11.44 8.76 -5.80
N CYS A 110 -12.41 7.94 -6.19
CA CYS A 110 -12.31 6.98 -7.27
C CYS A 110 -13.31 7.41 -8.36
N ASP A 111 -12.82 7.57 -9.59
CA ASP A 111 -13.65 7.97 -10.73
C ASP A 111 -13.66 6.87 -11.79
N ILE A 112 -14.84 6.32 -12.04
CA ILE A 112 -15.11 5.33 -13.08
C ILE A 112 -16.05 6.00 -14.10
N SER A 113 -15.52 6.86 -14.96
CA SER A 113 -16.32 7.69 -15.89
C SER A 113 -16.05 7.41 -17.37
N ASN A 114 -17.10 7.38 -18.18
CA ASN A 114 -17.00 7.10 -19.62
C ASN A 114 -16.50 8.30 -20.43
N ARG A 115 -16.37 9.47 -19.82
CA ARG A 115 -15.96 10.69 -20.50
C ARG A 115 -14.46 10.72 -20.77
N THR A 116 -13.68 10.12 -19.88
CA THR A 116 -12.21 10.07 -19.93
C THR A 116 -11.68 8.65 -20.16
N TRP A 117 -12.50 7.62 -19.92
CA TRP A 117 -12.13 6.22 -20.10
C TRP A 117 -12.54 5.73 -21.49
N LEU A 118 -11.57 5.15 -22.20
CA LEU A 118 -11.86 4.36 -23.39
C LEU A 118 -12.58 3.07 -22.97
N ARG A 119 -13.37 2.49 -23.87
CA ARG A 119 -14.08 1.23 -23.62
C ARG A 119 -13.13 0.08 -23.26
N SER A 120 -11.89 0.09 -23.77
CA SER A 120 -10.81 -0.84 -23.40
C SER A 120 -10.36 -0.68 -21.94
N ASP A 121 -10.41 0.53 -21.41
CA ASP A 121 -9.91 0.86 -20.08
C ASP A 121 -10.85 0.36 -19.01
N TYR A 122 -12.16 0.34 -19.28
CA TYR A 122 -13.13 -0.24 -18.38
C TYR A 122 -12.78 -1.68 -18.04
N ARG A 123 -12.45 -2.48 -19.06
CA ARG A 123 -12.02 -3.85 -18.84
C ARG A 123 -10.72 -3.87 -18.03
N GLY A 124 -9.70 -3.12 -18.44
CA GLY A 124 -8.41 -3.12 -17.75
C GLY A 124 -8.47 -2.63 -16.30
N VAL A 125 -9.23 -1.58 -16.00
CA VAL A 125 -9.35 -1.01 -14.66
C VAL A 125 -10.29 -1.83 -13.77
N LEU A 126 -11.40 -2.35 -14.30
CA LEU A 126 -12.25 -3.27 -13.53
C LEU A 126 -11.53 -4.59 -13.28
N GLU A 127 -10.88 -5.17 -14.29
CA GLU A 127 -10.10 -6.38 -14.10
C GLU A 127 -8.95 -6.13 -13.13
N SER A 128 -8.18 -5.05 -13.25
CA SER A 128 -7.09 -4.76 -12.31
C SER A 128 -7.53 -4.40 -10.90
N GLY A 129 -8.69 -3.77 -10.73
CA GLY A 129 -9.25 -3.46 -9.42
C GLY A 129 -9.89 -4.67 -8.73
N LEU A 130 -10.49 -5.59 -9.50
CA LEU A 130 -11.15 -6.78 -8.99
C LEU A 130 -10.21 -7.99 -8.88
N ARG A 131 -9.23 -8.11 -9.78
CA ARG A 131 -8.26 -9.23 -9.83
C ARG A 131 -7.52 -9.45 -8.52
N PRO A 132 -7.12 -8.44 -7.75
CA PRO A 132 -6.57 -8.66 -6.41
C PRO A 132 -7.52 -9.46 -5.53
N GLY A 133 -8.83 -9.16 -5.49
CA GLY A 133 -9.79 -9.95 -4.69
C GLY A 133 -10.02 -11.39 -5.17
N PHE A 134 -9.62 -11.71 -6.40
CA PHE A 134 -9.71 -13.06 -6.98
C PHE A 134 -8.35 -13.78 -7.09
N SER A 135 -7.26 -13.10 -6.76
CA SER A 135 -5.91 -13.65 -6.75
C SER A 135 -5.67 -14.36 -5.42
N PRO A 136 -5.03 -15.55 -5.41
CA PRO A 136 -4.61 -16.18 -4.16
C PRO A 136 -3.66 -15.29 -3.34
N ASP A 137 -2.93 -14.37 -3.99
CA ASP A 137 -2.01 -13.41 -3.37
C ASP A 137 -2.67 -12.03 -3.09
N GLY A 138 -3.99 -11.97 -3.18
CA GLY A 138 -4.80 -10.78 -3.03
C GLY A 138 -4.97 -10.28 -1.59
N PRO A 139 -5.44 -9.04 -1.39
CA PRO A 139 -5.97 -8.64 -0.09
C PRO A 139 -7.20 -9.50 0.22
N ARG A 140 -7.31 -9.99 1.45
CA ARG A 140 -8.49 -10.73 1.91
C ARG A 140 -9.76 -9.88 1.92
N PHE A 141 -9.59 -8.60 2.23
CA PHE A 141 -10.64 -7.61 2.17
C PHE A 141 -10.03 -6.22 1.93
N VAL A 142 -10.80 -5.41 1.23
CA VAL A 142 -10.52 -4.00 0.96
C VAL A 142 -11.62 -3.19 1.64
N GLU A 143 -11.25 -2.45 2.67
CA GLU A 143 -12.14 -1.54 3.40
C GLU A 143 -12.03 -0.15 2.77
N PHE A 144 -13.17 0.52 2.59
CA PHE A 144 -13.22 1.91 2.15
C PHE A 144 -13.67 2.79 3.30
N GLY A 145 -13.04 3.94 3.49
CA GLY A 145 -13.42 4.93 4.50
C GLY A 145 -13.32 6.35 3.95
N ASP A 146 -14.36 7.15 4.13
CA ASP A 146 -14.37 8.58 3.74
C ASP A 146 -13.99 8.85 2.27
N MET A 147 -14.24 7.88 1.39
CA MET A 147 -13.86 7.96 -0.03
C MET A 147 -15.07 8.30 -0.89
N ASN A 148 -14.88 9.17 -1.89
CA ASN A 148 -15.93 9.49 -2.86
C ASN A 148 -15.78 8.61 -4.09
N VAL A 149 -16.76 7.75 -4.36
CA VAL A 149 -16.78 6.92 -5.57
C VAL A 149 -17.78 7.49 -6.54
N THR A 150 -17.31 7.91 -7.71
CA THR A 150 -18.16 8.38 -8.80
C THR A 150 -18.11 7.34 -9.92
N LEU A 151 -19.28 6.88 -10.35
CA LEU A 151 -19.47 6.03 -11.50
C LEU A 151 -20.34 6.78 -12.49
N GLU A 152 -19.81 7.09 -13.67
CA GLU A 152 -20.55 7.75 -14.74
C GLU A 152 -20.53 6.89 -16.01
N ARG A 153 -21.72 6.50 -16.48
CA ARG A 153 -21.88 5.66 -17.67
C ARG A 153 -23.17 5.98 -18.40
N ASP A 154 -23.07 6.28 -19.69
CA ASP A 154 -24.22 6.43 -20.61
C ASP A 154 -25.28 7.45 -20.09
N GLY A 155 -24.81 8.52 -19.43
CA GLY A 155 -25.66 9.54 -18.81
C GLY A 155 -26.17 9.20 -17.40
N LEU A 156 -25.97 7.97 -16.93
CA LEU A 156 -26.17 7.58 -15.55
C LEU A 156 -24.97 8.02 -14.71
N ARG A 157 -25.21 8.78 -13.64
CA ARG A 157 -24.20 9.12 -12.63
C ARG A 157 -24.62 8.56 -11.28
N LEU A 158 -23.80 7.69 -10.73
CA LEU A 158 -23.92 7.16 -9.37
C LEU A 158 -22.76 7.75 -8.56
N GLU A 159 -23.08 8.38 -7.44
CA GLU A 159 -22.10 8.98 -6.54
C GLU A 159 -22.31 8.41 -5.14
N LEU A 160 -21.30 7.69 -4.66
CA LEU A 160 -21.24 7.23 -3.28
C LEU A 160 -20.30 8.17 -2.52
N ARG A 161 -20.87 9.02 -1.68
CA ARG A 161 -20.12 9.92 -0.80
C ARG A 161 -19.83 9.22 0.51
N GLN A 162 -18.62 9.42 1.04
CA GLN A 162 -18.17 8.84 2.30
C GLN A 162 -18.40 7.33 2.36
N ALA A 163 -17.92 6.61 1.34
CA ALA A 163 -17.96 5.15 1.34
C ALA A 163 -17.32 4.62 2.63
N GLY A 164 -18.08 3.81 3.37
CA GLY A 164 -17.70 3.24 4.67
C GLY A 164 -18.26 1.83 4.77
N GLY A 165 -17.38 0.83 4.86
CA GLY A 165 -17.75 -0.59 4.91
C GLY A 165 -16.54 -1.50 5.01
#